data_AF-D0LPQ8-F1
#
_entry.id   AF-D0LPQ8-F1
#
_cell.length_a   1.000
_cell.length_b   1.000
_cell.length_c   1.000
_cell.angle_alpha   90.00
_cell.angle_beta   90.00
_cell.angle_gamma   90.00
#
_symmetry.space_group_name_H-M   'P 1'
#
loop_
_entity.id
_entity.type
_entity.pdbx_description
1 polymer ?
#
loop_
_entity_poly.entity_id
_entity_poly.type
_entity_poly.pdbx_seq_one_letter_code
_entity_poly.pdbx_strand_id
1 'polypeptide(L)'
;MVASWNSSEYDEGRRILIHLACLLFPDESASSCQRELWTSSQYELGNLETQTTLSLRSSCPSGAKLVGGGCSAEAVGSYRYVQVIQSGFAPDDPDAWLCSWANTSDDEQTQAMAMAYCLHEEPLPAECGCCPTMAESITVKREDGPLRFGPNRLEVSCDEGQTLVLGNCTLDVEDITPFRDVTMFRSGFPPTEEHPDGDRSRWGCSWYNPTGIAPRAIATAVCLPAE
;
A
#
# COMPACT_ATOMS: atom_id res chain seq x y z
N MET A 1 -18.89 -2.08 27.20
CA MET A 1 -19.44 -2.31 25.85
C MET A 1 -18.28 -2.79 25.00
N VAL A 2 -18.43 -3.96 24.37
CA VAL A 2 -17.42 -4.53 23.46
C VAL A 2 -17.95 -4.26 22.06
N ALA A 3 -17.31 -3.35 21.34
CA ALA A 3 -17.52 -3.23 19.90
C ALA A 3 -16.63 -4.28 19.24
N SER A 4 -17.18 -5.06 18.32
CA SER A 4 -16.39 -6.05 17.59
C SER A 4 -16.36 -5.76 16.09
N TRP A 5 -15.19 -5.85 15.49
CA TRP A 5 -14.95 -5.72 14.06
C TRP A 5 -14.88 -7.11 13.43
N ASN A 6 -15.76 -7.36 12.46
CA ASN A 6 -15.65 -8.57 11.65
C ASN A 6 -15.11 -8.19 10.27
N SER A 7 -13.95 -8.74 9.93
CA SER A 7 -13.38 -8.67 8.59
C SER A 7 -13.46 -10.03 7.92
N SER A 8 -14.24 -10.15 6.84
CA SER A 8 -14.29 -11.37 6.02
C SER A 8 -13.65 -11.13 4.67
N GLU A 9 -12.62 -11.92 4.35
CA GLU A 9 -12.02 -12.01 3.02
C GLU A 9 -12.94 -12.85 2.12
N TYR A 10 -13.44 -12.28 1.01
CA TYR A 10 -14.20 -13.03 0.01
C TYR A 10 -13.42 -12.98 -1.32
N ASP A 11 -12.92 -14.14 -1.76
CA ASP A 11 -12.23 -14.29 -3.05
C ASP A 11 -13.25 -14.58 -4.15
N GLU A 12 -13.76 -13.52 -4.78
CA GLU A 12 -14.46 -13.65 -6.06
C GLU A 12 -13.51 -13.32 -7.20
N GLY A 13 -12.90 -14.37 -7.76
CA GLY A 13 -12.34 -14.33 -9.11
C GLY A 13 -11.27 -13.26 -9.32
N ARG A 14 -10.30 -13.15 -8.39
CA ARG A 14 -9.12 -12.25 -8.42
C ARG A 14 -9.34 -10.83 -7.90
N ARG A 15 -10.37 -10.59 -7.09
CA ARG A 15 -10.54 -9.33 -6.33
C ARG A 15 -10.62 -9.66 -4.85
N ILE A 16 -9.68 -9.15 -4.06
CA ILE A 16 -9.80 -9.19 -2.60
C ILE A 16 -10.78 -8.08 -2.22
N LEU A 17 -11.99 -8.48 -1.81
CA LEU A 17 -12.97 -7.58 -1.22
C LEU A 17 -12.88 -7.73 0.30
N ILE A 18 -12.60 -6.61 0.97
CA ILE A 18 -12.51 -6.56 2.43
C ILE A 18 -13.78 -5.89 2.94
N HIS A 19 -14.68 -6.68 3.51
CA HIS A 19 -15.84 -6.18 4.21
C HIS A 19 -15.46 -5.93 5.66
N LEU A 20 -15.54 -4.68 6.11
CA LEU A 20 -15.32 -4.29 7.49
C LEU A 20 -16.62 -3.72 8.04
N ALA A 21 -17.20 -4.42 9.01
CA ALA A 21 -18.37 -3.96 9.72
C ALA A 21 -18.03 -3.81 11.20
N CYS A 22 -18.32 -2.64 11.76
CA CYS A 22 -18.44 -2.48 13.20
C CYS A 22 -19.77 -3.10 13.60
N LEU A 23 -19.75 -4.27 14.24
CA LEU A 23 -20.94 -4.91 14.77
C LEU A 23 -21.19 -4.35 16.17
N LEU A 24 -21.99 -3.29 16.23
CA LEU A 24 -22.66 -2.91 17.46
C LEU A 24 -23.97 -3.69 17.51
N PHE A 25 -23.97 -4.75 18.34
CA PHE A 25 -25.12 -5.55 18.75
C PHE A 25 -25.60 -6.65 17.77
N PRO A 26 -25.71 -7.91 18.23
CA PRO A 26 -26.58 -8.90 17.63
C PRO A 26 -27.99 -8.69 18.17
N ASP A 27 -28.72 -7.66 17.73
CA ASP A 27 -30.18 -7.60 17.92
C ASP A 27 -30.82 -6.56 16.98
N GLU A 28 -31.66 -7.08 16.09
CA GLU A 28 -32.75 -6.54 15.26
C GLU A 28 -33.15 -5.03 15.26
N SER A 29 -32.25 -4.06 15.45
CA SER A 29 -32.51 -2.64 15.21
C SER A 29 -31.51 -2.04 14.21
N ALA A 30 -31.40 -2.66 13.04
CA ALA A 30 -30.60 -2.17 11.92
C ALA A 30 -31.31 -1.01 11.20
N SER A 31 -30.87 0.24 11.39
CA SER A 31 -30.92 1.27 10.32
C SER A 31 -30.26 2.60 10.68
N SER A 32 -30.32 3.07 11.93
CA SER A 32 -30.00 4.50 12.21
C SER A 32 -28.52 4.81 12.47
N CYS A 33 -27.69 3.83 12.80
CA CYS A 33 -26.27 4.03 13.13
C CYS A 33 -25.32 3.20 12.27
N GLN A 34 -25.76 2.82 11.08
CA GLN A 34 -24.90 2.19 10.08
C GLN A 34 -24.09 3.28 9.37
N ARG A 35 -22.78 3.05 9.21
CA ARG A 35 -21.94 3.92 8.36
C ARG A 35 -21.96 3.40 6.93
N GLU A 36 -22.11 4.32 5.98
CA GLU A 36 -21.87 4.02 4.57
C GLU A 36 -20.36 4.10 4.30
N LEU A 37 -19.82 3.01 3.74
CA LEU A 37 -18.42 2.86 3.38
C LEU A 37 -18.35 2.57 1.90
N TRP A 38 -17.52 3.31 1.19
CA TRP A 38 -17.23 3.01 -0.21
C TRP A 38 -15.79 3.31 -0.54
N THR A 39 -15.31 2.66 -1.60
CA THR A 39 -13.95 2.84 -2.10
C THR A 39 -13.98 3.58 -3.42
N SER A 40 -13.02 4.46 -3.64
CA SER A 40 -12.74 5.04 -4.96
C SER A 40 -11.28 4.86 -5.31
N SER A 41 -10.95 4.90 -6.60
CA SER A 41 -9.57 5.02 -7.07
C SER A 41 -9.33 6.41 -7.65
N GLN A 42 -8.24 7.06 -7.24
CA GLN A 42 -7.65 8.18 -7.97
C GLN A 42 -6.46 7.67 -8.76
N TYR A 43 -6.15 8.32 -9.89
CA TYR A 43 -4.97 7.96 -10.65
C TYR A 43 -4.32 9.18 -11.29
N GLU A 44 -3.01 9.10 -11.44
CA GLU A 44 -2.21 10.04 -12.22
C GLU A 44 -1.51 9.31 -13.34
N LEU A 45 -1.48 9.92 -14.52
CA LEU A 45 -0.83 9.39 -15.72
C LEU A 45 0.38 10.24 -16.09
N GLY A 46 1.40 9.59 -16.61
CA GLY A 46 2.57 10.28 -17.16
C GLY A 46 3.27 9.45 -18.22
N ASN A 47 4.02 10.13 -19.08
CA ASN A 47 4.83 9.48 -20.09
C ASN A 47 6.23 9.26 -19.53
N LEU A 48 6.66 8.00 -19.52
CA LEU A 48 8.00 7.57 -19.16
C LEU A 48 8.83 7.45 -20.44
N GLU A 49 9.62 8.49 -20.68
CA GLU A 49 10.49 8.64 -21.86
C GLU A 49 11.66 7.64 -21.83
N THR A 50 12.36 7.47 -22.96
CA THR A 50 13.51 6.58 -23.09
C THR A 50 14.69 7.03 -22.23
N GLN A 51 15.43 6.07 -21.64
CA GLN A 51 16.57 6.34 -20.76
C GLN A 51 16.28 7.31 -19.61
N THR A 52 15.03 7.38 -19.11
CA THR A 52 14.62 8.30 -18.05
C THR A 52 14.02 7.60 -16.85
N THR A 53 13.74 8.40 -15.82
CA THR A 53 12.91 8.02 -14.68
C THR A 53 11.70 8.93 -14.59
N LEU A 54 10.58 8.38 -14.10
CA LEU A 54 9.35 9.13 -13.85
C LEU A 54 8.85 8.81 -12.44
N SER A 55 8.42 9.83 -11.72
CA SER A 55 7.71 9.69 -10.45
C SER A 55 6.33 10.32 -10.58
N LEU A 56 5.28 9.57 -10.25
CA LEU A 56 3.90 10.03 -10.21
C LEU A 56 3.34 9.86 -8.80
N ARG A 57 2.54 10.83 -8.38
CA ARG A 57 1.89 10.86 -7.06
C ARG A 57 0.38 10.93 -7.25
N SER A 58 -0.35 9.97 -6.72
CA SER A 58 -1.82 10.01 -6.70
C SER A 58 -2.30 10.17 -5.26
N SER A 59 -3.21 11.09 -5.00
CA SER A 59 -3.71 11.38 -3.65
C SER A 59 -5.20 11.18 -3.56
N CYS A 60 -5.68 10.87 -2.35
CA CYS A 60 -7.12 10.79 -2.10
C CYS A 60 -7.77 12.17 -2.02
N PRO A 61 -9.05 12.30 -2.42
CA PRO A 61 -9.79 13.53 -2.22
C PRO A 61 -9.96 13.82 -0.73
N SER A 62 -10.16 15.10 -0.39
CA SER A 62 -10.41 15.53 0.99
C SER A 62 -11.57 14.74 1.62
N GLY A 63 -11.36 14.27 2.85
CA GLY A 63 -12.33 13.46 3.60
C GLY A 63 -12.23 11.95 3.34
N ALA A 64 -11.42 11.50 2.39
CA ALA A 64 -11.13 10.08 2.19
C ALA A 64 -9.75 9.73 2.74
N LYS A 65 -9.60 8.52 3.30
CA LYS A 65 -8.32 8.00 3.78
C LYS A 65 -7.66 7.15 2.72
N LEU A 66 -6.36 7.38 2.47
CA LEU A 66 -5.56 6.47 1.64
C LEU A 66 -5.39 5.14 2.37
N VAL A 67 -5.85 4.05 1.74
CA VAL A 67 -5.71 2.69 2.28
C VAL A 67 -4.72 1.85 1.49
N GLY A 68 -4.24 2.33 0.36
CA GLY A 68 -3.22 1.67 -0.44
C GLY A 68 -3.15 2.26 -1.84
N GLY A 69 -2.47 1.59 -2.74
CA GLY A 69 -2.39 2.01 -4.14
C GLY A 69 -1.70 0.99 -5.02
N GLY A 70 -1.40 1.40 -6.24
CA GLY A 70 -0.76 0.55 -7.22
C GLY A 70 0.02 1.34 -8.25
N CYS A 71 1.02 0.68 -8.84
CA CYS A 71 1.79 1.20 -9.96
C CYS A 71 1.52 0.34 -11.18
N SER A 72 1.15 0.95 -12.29
CA SER A 72 0.96 0.26 -13.57
C SER A 72 1.76 0.97 -14.65
N ALA A 73 2.20 0.23 -15.65
CA ALA A 73 2.82 0.78 -16.85
C ALA A 73 2.29 0.02 -18.06
N GLU A 74 1.71 0.74 -19.02
CA GLU A 74 1.29 0.18 -20.30
C GLU A 74 2.51 0.16 -21.23
N ALA A 75 3.32 -0.89 -21.09
CA ALA A 75 4.44 -1.11 -22.00
C ALA A 75 3.88 -1.47 -23.39
N VAL A 76 3.99 -0.55 -24.35
CA VAL A 76 3.83 -0.84 -25.78
C VAL A 76 5.10 -1.56 -26.25
N GLY A 77 5.33 -2.80 -25.77
CA GLY A 77 6.56 -3.53 -26.06
C GLY A 77 7.05 -4.45 -24.93
N SER A 78 8.37 -4.58 -24.83
CA SER A 78 9.03 -5.51 -23.92
C SER A 78 9.11 -4.94 -22.51
N TYR A 79 8.33 -5.49 -21.57
CA TYR A 79 8.42 -5.24 -20.11
C TYR A 79 9.83 -5.38 -19.50
N ARG A 80 10.84 -5.83 -20.27
CA ARG A 80 12.22 -6.01 -19.82
C ARG A 80 12.93 -4.70 -19.45
N TYR A 81 12.49 -3.57 -19.99
CA TYR A 81 13.20 -2.30 -19.84
C TYR A 81 12.55 -1.32 -18.86
N VAL A 82 11.31 -1.58 -18.44
CA VAL A 82 10.60 -0.75 -17.46
C VAL A 82 10.64 -1.43 -16.11
N GLN A 83 11.21 -0.73 -15.12
CA GLN A 83 11.35 -1.24 -13.76
C GLN A 83 10.62 -0.32 -12.78
N VAL A 84 9.78 -0.90 -11.93
CA VAL A 84 9.20 -0.19 -10.77
C VAL A 84 10.29 -0.11 -9.70
N ILE A 85 10.73 1.10 -9.39
CA ILE A 85 11.75 1.35 -8.37
C ILE A 85 11.09 1.59 -7.01
N GLN A 86 9.95 2.29 -7.00
CA GLN A 86 9.20 2.63 -5.79
C GLN A 86 7.70 2.38 -5.99
N SER A 87 7.05 1.84 -4.96
CA SER A 87 5.59 1.68 -4.90
C SER A 87 5.09 1.72 -3.46
N GLY A 88 4.40 2.78 -3.09
CA GLY A 88 3.86 2.88 -1.73
C GLY A 88 3.42 4.27 -1.30
N PHE A 89 3.08 4.40 -0.02
CA PHE A 89 2.83 5.70 0.59
C PHE A 89 4.02 6.64 0.39
N ALA A 90 3.74 7.88 -0.01
CA ALA A 90 4.78 8.87 -0.16
C ALA A 90 5.46 9.12 1.21
N PRO A 91 6.80 9.19 1.25
CA PRO A 91 7.52 9.37 2.52
C PRO A 91 7.13 10.68 3.25
N ASP A 92 6.86 11.72 2.47
CA ASP A 92 6.55 13.10 2.87
C ASP A 92 5.04 13.40 2.97
N ASP A 93 4.19 12.54 2.41
CA ASP A 93 2.74 12.73 2.37
C ASP A 93 2.01 11.38 2.58
N PRO A 94 1.50 11.10 3.80
CA PRO A 94 0.84 9.84 4.10
C PRO A 94 -0.51 9.65 3.39
N ASP A 95 -1.09 10.70 2.81
CA ASP A 95 -2.35 10.65 2.06
C ASP A 95 -2.13 10.51 0.54
N ALA A 96 -0.88 10.33 0.13
CA ALA A 96 -0.49 10.13 -1.25
C ALA A 96 0.21 8.80 -1.50
N TRP A 97 -0.09 8.20 -2.64
CA TRP A 97 0.60 7.04 -3.18
C TRP A 97 1.62 7.47 -4.23
N LEU A 98 2.87 7.09 -4.01
CA LEU A 98 4.01 7.36 -4.87
C LEU A 98 4.39 6.11 -5.66
N CYS A 99 4.55 6.29 -6.97
CA CYS A 99 5.13 5.32 -7.86
C CYS A 99 6.29 5.95 -8.63
N SER A 100 7.39 5.22 -8.73
CA SER A 100 8.54 5.62 -9.54
C SER A 100 8.99 4.48 -10.44
N TRP A 101 9.31 4.83 -11.67
CA TRP A 101 9.78 3.91 -12.70
C TRP A 101 11.11 4.38 -13.28
N ALA A 102 11.94 3.43 -13.70
CA ALA A 102 12.99 3.64 -14.68
C ALA A 102 12.59 2.99 -16.00
N ASN A 103 12.91 3.66 -17.10
CA ASN A 103 12.90 3.09 -18.43
C ASN A 103 14.31 3.09 -18.99
N THR A 104 14.87 1.90 -19.16
CA THR A 104 16.21 1.68 -19.72
C THR A 104 16.16 1.37 -21.22
N SER A 105 15.02 1.56 -21.88
CA SER A 105 14.88 1.42 -23.32
C SER A 105 15.48 2.63 -24.04
N ASP A 106 16.08 2.41 -25.19
CA ASP A 106 16.62 3.45 -26.08
C ASP A 106 15.58 3.98 -27.08
N ASP A 107 14.51 3.22 -27.32
CA ASP A 107 13.58 3.44 -28.43
C ASP A 107 12.09 3.39 -28.04
N GLU A 108 11.75 2.82 -26.89
CA GLU A 108 10.36 2.67 -26.45
C GLU A 108 10.01 3.62 -25.29
N GLN A 109 9.05 4.52 -25.53
CA GLN A 109 8.36 5.25 -24.46
C GLN A 109 7.18 4.43 -23.93
N THR A 110 6.83 4.63 -22.65
CA THR A 110 5.74 3.89 -21.99
C THR A 110 4.84 4.85 -21.21
N GLN A 111 3.53 4.61 -21.21
CA GLN A 111 2.65 5.35 -20.29
C GLN A 111 2.66 4.66 -18.92
N ALA A 112 2.90 5.44 -17.86
CA ALA A 112 2.86 4.98 -16.49
C ALA A 112 1.65 5.56 -15.75
N MET A 113 1.18 4.85 -14.75
CA MET A 113 0.03 5.21 -13.92
C MET A 113 0.31 4.92 -12.45
N ALA A 114 0.17 5.95 -11.61
CA ALA A 114 0.08 5.78 -10.15
C ALA A 114 -1.40 5.78 -9.76
N MET A 115 -1.81 4.85 -8.90
CA MET A 115 -3.18 4.75 -8.39
C MET A 115 -3.20 4.85 -6.87
N ALA A 116 -4.12 5.64 -6.33
CA ALA A 116 -4.46 5.68 -4.92
C ALA A 116 -5.82 5.02 -4.68
N TYR A 117 -5.88 4.09 -3.73
CA TYR A 117 -7.13 3.48 -3.26
C TYR A 117 -7.60 4.20 -2.00
N CYS A 118 -8.77 4.81 -2.09
CA CYS A 118 -9.30 5.70 -1.08
C CYS A 118 -10.53 5.08 -0.42
N LEU A 119 -10.51 5.03 0.90
CA LEU A 119 -11.67 4.67 1.72
C LEU A 119 -12.42 5.95 2.09
N HIS A 120 -13.70 5.97 1.77
CA HIS A 120 -14.63 7.01 2.18
C HIS A 120 -15.53 6.46 3.27
N GLU A 121 -15.83 7.32 4.23
CA GLU A 121 -16.69 6.99 5.36
C GLU A 121 -17.56 8.20 5.68
N GLU A 122 -18.87 8.02 5.60
CA GLU A 122 -19.78 9.08 6.02
C GLU A 122 -19.72 9.30 7.54
N PRO A 123 -19.80 10.57 7.97
CA PRO A 123 -19.91 10.87 9.39
C PRO A 123 -21.20 10.27 9.94
N LEU A 124 -21.11 9.62 11.11
CA LEU A 124 -22.30 9.15 11.80
C LEU A 124 -23.20 10.34 12.17
N PRO A 125 -24.54 10.12 12.20
CA PRO A 125 -25.45 11.05 12.86
C PRO A 125 -25.00 11.33 14.29
N ALA A 126 -25.16 12.57 14.75
CA ALA A 126 -24.63 13.03 16.05
C ALA A 126 -25.17 12.20 17.24
N GLU A 127 -26.37 11.64 17.10
CA GLU A 127 -27.05 10.76 18.04
C GLU A 127 -26.41 9.37 18.19
N CYS A 128 -25.57 8.95 17.24
CA CYS A 128 -24.90 7.64 17.25
C CYS A 128 -23.50 7.68 17.92
N GLY A 129 -23.11 8.83 18.47
CA GLY A 129 -21.77 9.09 19.01
C GLY A 129 -21.30 8.01 19.99
N CYS A 130 -20.20 7.33 19.63
CA CYS A 130 -19.28 6.55 20.48
C CYS A 130 -18.32 5.67 19.66
N CYS A 131 -18.54 5.49 18.35
CA CYS A 131 -17.68 4.63 17.52
C CYS A 131 -16.62 5.42 16.77
N PRO A 132 -15.32 5.12 16.94
CA PRO A 132 -14.28 5.68 16.08
C PRO A 132 -14.56 5.29 14.63
N THR A 133 -14.17 6.17 13.72
CA THR A 133 -14.27 5.91 12.28
C THR A 133 -13.37 4.72 11.90
N MET A 134 -13.71 3.98 10.85
CA MET A 134 -12.80 2.99 10.26
C MET A 134 -11.50 3.65 9.84
N ALA A 135 -11.59 4.86 9.28
CA ALA A 135 -10.43 5.67 9.00
C ALA A 135 -9.54 5.89 10.25
N GLU A 136 -10.10 6.12 11.43
CA GLU A 136 -9.35 6.24 12.70
C GLU A 136 -8.83 4.89 13.23
N SER A 137 -9.50 3.78 12.92
CA SER A 137 -9.10 2.44 13.37
C SER A 137 -7.91 1.86 12.60
N ILE A 138 -7.73 2.27 11.33
CA ILE A 138 -6.61 1.84 10.50
C ILE A 138 -5.31 2.42 11.04
N THR A 139 -4.42 1.53 11.48
CA THR A 139 -3.06 1.89 11.89
C THR A 139 -2.09 1.60 10.75
N VAL A 140 -1.20 2.54 10.47
CA VAL A 140 -0.12 2.36 9.49
C VAL A 140 1.19 2.20 10.25
N LYS A 141 1.77 1.00 10.21
CA LYS A 141 3.08 0.69 10.81
C LYS A 141 4.15 0.85 9.75
N ARG A 142 5.30 1.38 10.15
CA ARG A 142 6.42 1.66 9.26
C ARG A 142 7.71 1.20 9.93
N GLU A 143 8.52 0.45 9.19
CA GLU A 143 9.90 0.15 9.52
C GLU A 143 10.79 0.75 8.42
N ASP A 144 11.94 1.30 8.79
CA ASP A 144 12.89 1.85 7.82
C ASP A 144 14.33 1.43 8.09
N GLY A 145 15.13 1.38 7.03
CA GLY A 145 16.53 1.00 7.13
C GLY A 145 17.33 1.25 5.85
N PRO A 146 18.67 1.39 5.93
CA PRO A 146 19.50 1.62 4.77
C PRO A 146 19.64 0.35 3.91
N LEU A 147 19.49 0.47 2.58
CA LEU A 147 19.82 -0.59 1.65
C LEU A 147 21.33 -0.67 1.43
N ARG A 148 21.99 -1.63 2.08
CA ARG A 148 23.43 -1.87 1.93
C ARG A 148 23.74 -2.45 0.56
N PHE A 149 25.01 -2.46 0.17
CA PHE A 149 25.45 -3.16 -1.04
C PHE A 149 25.03 -4.64 -1.00
N GLY A 150 24.39 -5.13 -2.07
CA GLY A 150 23.91 -6.50 -2.20
C GLY A 150 22.45 -6.70 -1.78
N PRO A 151 22.08 -7.91 -1.29
CA PRO A 151 20.71 -8.22 -0.91
C PRO A 151 20.33 -7.59 0.43
N ASN A 152 19.11 -7.06 0.50
CA ASN A 152 18.55 -6.46 1.71
C ASN A 152 17.14 -6.97 1.95
N ARG A 153 16.75 -7.05 3.23
CA ARG A 153 15.40 -7.41 3.65
C ARG A 153 14.95 -6.47 4.76
N LEU A 154 13.72 -6.00 4.63
CA LEU A 154 13.03 -5.18 5.62
C LEU A 154 11.66 -5.80 5.86
N GLU A 155 11.24 -5.85 7.11
CA GLU A 155 9.96 -6.41 7.50
C GLU A 155 9.27 -5.49 8.50
N VAL A 156 7.95 -5.47 8.45
CA VAL A 156 7.11 -4.74 9.38
C VAL A 156 5.96 -5.63 9.80
N SER A 157 5.58 -5.56 11.07
CA SER A 157 4.51 -6.36 11.66
C SER A 157 3.47 -5.43 12.30
N CYS A 158 2.23 -5.91 12.36
CA CYS A 158 1.21 -5.25 13.17
C CYS A 158 1.42 -5.58 14.66
N ASP A 159 0.82 -4.78 15.55
CA ASP A 159 0.88 -5.08 16.99
C ASP A 159 0.03 -6.31 17.32
N GLU A 160 0.22 -6.88 18.51
CA GLU A 160 -0.65 -7.94 19.02
C GLU A 160 -2.12 -7.49 19.04
N GLY A 161 -3.03 -8.34 18.57
CA GLY A 161 -4.45 -8.01 18.42
C GLY A 161 -4.80 -7.21 17.17
N GLN A 162 -3.86 -7.04 16.23
CA GLN A 162 -4.11 -6.44 14.92
C GLN A 162 -3.89 -7.43 13.78
N THR A 163 -4.73 -7.30 12.74
CA THR A 163 -4.63 -8.04 11.48
C THR A 163 -3.96 -7.17 10.43
N LEU A 164 -2.91 -7.70 9.80
CA LEU A 164 -2.28 -7.08 8.64
C LEU A 164 -3.15 -7.28 7.40
N VAL A 165 -3.46 -6.18 6.73
CA VAL A 165 -4.39 -6.16 5.59
C VAL A 165 -3.64 -6.05 4.27
N LEU A 166 -2.73 -5.09 4.21
CA LEU A 166 -1.82 -4.90 3.08
C LEU A 166 -0.49 -4.36 3.60
N GLY A 167 0.53 -4.43 2.75
CA GLY A 167 1.75 -3.70 2.97
C GLY A 167 2.38 -3.26 1.66
N ASN A 168 3.42 -2.45 1.77
CA ASN A 168 4.13 -1.88 0.63
C ASN A 168 5.59 -1.56 0.99
N CYS A 169 6.35 -1.18 -0.04
CA CYS A 169 7.79 -1.05 0.02
C CYS A 169 8.23 0.18 -0.79
N THR A 170 8.86 1.17 -0.16
CA THR A 170 9.34 2.38 -0.85
C THR A 170 10.81 2.63 -0.59
N LEU A 171 11.44 3.40 -1.47
CA LEU A 171 12.71 4.07 -1.17
C LEU A 171 12.37 5.51 -0.80
N ASP A 172 13.01 6.01 0.23
CA ASP A 172 12.92 7.41 0.62
C ASP A 172 14.14 8.15 0.08
N VAL A 173 13.99 8.66 -1.14
CA VAL A 173 15.00 9.42 -1.86
C VAL A 173 14.31 10.54 -2.66
N GLU A 174 14.95 11.71 -2.71
CA GLU A 174 14.43 12.87 -3.47
C GLU A 174 14.60 12.69 -4.98
N ASP A 175 15.71 12.08 -5.42
CA ASP A 175 15.99 11.75 -6.82
C ASP A 175 16.23 10.24 -6.95
N ILE A 176 15.45 9.60 -7.81
CA ILE A 176 15.50 8.16 -8.04
C ILE A 176 16.54 7.76 -9.09
N THR A 177 17.03 8.72 -9.88
CA THR A 177 17.98 8.49 -10.99
C THR A 177 19.24 7.70 -10.57
N PRO A 178 19.90 8.01 -9.44
CA PRO A 178 21.09 7.26 -8.99
C PRO A 178 20.79 5.81 -8.61
N PHE A 179 19.51 5.46 -8.44
CA PHE A 179 19.03 4.17 -7.95
C PHE A 179 18.28 3.38 -9.02
N ARG A 180 18.40 3.77 -10.30
CA ARG A 180 17.76 3.07 -11.43
C ARG A 180 18.08 1.57 -11.50
N ASP A 181 19.23 1.16 -10.97
CA ASP A 181 19.70 -0.23 -10.95
C ASP A 181 19.35 -0.97 -9.64
N VAL A 182 18.69 -0.30 -8.68
CA VAL A 182 18.17 -0.93 -7.47
C VAL A 182 16.87 -1.64 -7.82
N THR A 183 16.82 -2.95 -7.56
CA THR A 183 15.65 -3.78 -7.91
C THR A 183 14.97 -4.29 -6.66
N MET A 184 13.68 -3.99 -6.50
CA MET A 184 12.81 -4.74 -5.60
C MET A 184 12.35 -6.00 -6.34
N PHE A 185 12.75 -7.18 -5.85
CA PHE A 185 12.43 -8.44 -6.51
C PHE A 185 11.40 -9.27 -5.75
N ARG A 186 11.07 -8.89 -4.51
CA ARG A 186 10.01 -9.52 -3.72
C ARG A 186 9.37 -8.52 -2.77
N SER A 187 8.04 -8.53 -2.73
CA SER A 187 7.23 -7.93 -1.68
C SER A 187 6.08 -8.88 -1.36
N GLY A 188 5.64 -8.90 -0.11
CA GLY A 188 4.52 -9.75 0.32
C GLY A 188 4.72 -10.37 1.69
N PHE A 189 3.89 -11.37 1.98
CA PHE A 189 3.98 -12.15 3.20
C PHE A 189 5.23 -13.03 3.19
N PRO A 190 6.20 -12.81 4.09
CA PRO A 190 7.42 -13.60 4.14
C PRO A 190 7.09 -15.02 4.61
N PRO A 191 7.58 -16.07 3.93
CA PRO A 191 7.35 -17.44 4.36
C PRO A 191 8.20 -17.76 5.59
N THR A 192 7.64 -18.56 6.49
CA THR A 192 8.31 -19.09 7.69
C THR A 192 8.17 -20.62 7.71
N GLU A 193 8.84 -21.30 8.65
CA GLU A 193 8.66 -22.74 8.82
C GLU A 193 7.21 -23.10 9.19
N GLU A 194 6.55 -22.24 9.97
CA GLU A 194 5.14 -22.40 10.39
C GLU A 194 4.15 -21.98 9.28
N HIS A 195 4.54 -21.01 8.45
CA HIS A 195 3.71 -20.47 7.37
C HIS A 195 4.47 -20.49 6.04
N PRO A 196 4.57 -21.66 5.38
CA PRO A 196 5.32 -21.79 4.13
C PRO A 196 4.72 -20.97 2.98
N ASP A 197 3.42 -20.72 3.03
CA ASP A 197 2.68 -19.90 2.05
C ASP A 197 2.74 -18.39 2.35
N GLY A 198 3.37 -18.00 3.46
CA GLY A 198 3.52 -16.60 3.90
C GLY A 198 2.90 -16.34 5.27
N ASP A 199 3.67 -15.71 6.17
CA ASP A 199 3.22 -15.25 7.47
C ASP A 199 2.38 -13.97 7.31
N ARG A 200 1.05 -14.12 7.49
CA ARG A 200 0.09 -13.02 7.37
C ARG A 200 0.16 -11.99 8.50
N SER A 201 1.01 -12.19 9.51
CA SER A 201 1.27 -11.17 10.54
C SER A 201 2.33 -10.14 10.12
N ARG A 202 3.05 -10.40 9.02
CA ARG A 202 4.21 -9.59 8.59
C ARG A 202 4.16 -9.24 7.13
N TRP A 203 4.59 -8.03 6.79
CA TRP A 203 4.89 -7.66 5.42
C TRP A 203 6.40 -7.55 5.26
N GLY A 204 6.93 -8.19 4.22
CA GLY A 204 8.35 -8.22 3.92
C GLY A 204 8.66 -7.68 2.53
N CYS A 205 9.80 -7.02 2.43
CA CYS A 205 10.32 -6.43 1.20
C CYS A 205 11.76 -6.89 1.01
N SER A 206 12.13 -7.30 -0.21
CA SER A 206 13.50 -7.69 -0.55
C SER A 206 14.01 -6.93 -1.77
N TRP A 207 15.20 -6.36 -1.62
CA TRP A 207 15.87 -5.56 -2.63
C TRP A 207 17.27 -6.08 -2.93
N TYR A 208 17.73 -5.79 -4.14
CA TYR A 208 19.12 -5.89 -4.52
C TYR A 208 19.66 -4.51 -4.88
N ASN A 209 20.72 -4.09 -4.20
CA ASN A 209 21.36 -2.79 -4.42
C ASN A 209 22.81 -2.97 -4.93
N PRO A 210 23.06 -2.74 -6.23
CA PRO A 210 24.40 -2.87 -6.81
C PRO A 210 25.25 -1.59 -6.70
N THR A 211 24.67 -0.45 -6.32
CA THR A 211 25.31 0.86 -6.47
C THR A 211 26.31 1.19 -5.35
N GLY A 212 26.14 0.56 -4.18
CA GLY A 212 26.90 0.87 -2.97
C GLY A 212 26.48 2.16 -2.27
N ILE A 213 25.60 2.97 -2.88
CA ILE A 213 24.90 4.08 -2.23
C ILE A 213 23.80 3.46 -1.37
N ALA A 214 23.61 3.91 -0.13
CA ALA A 214 22.67 3.31 0.81
C ALA A 214 21.39 4.15 0.97
N PRO A 215 20.42 4.08 0.05
CA PRO A 215 19.15 4.79 0.20
C PRO A 215 18.39 4.21 1.41
N ARG A 216 17.56 5.04 2.03
CA ARG A 216 16.63 4.57 3.06
C ARG A 216 15.49 3.83 2.37
N ALA A 217 15.28 2.56 2.71
CA ALA A 217 14.09 1.81 2.35
C ALA A 217 13.08 1.85 3.50
N ILE A 218 11.81 1.77 3.13
CA ILE A 218 10.68 1.81 4.05
C ILE A 218 9.76 0.63 3.72
N ALA A 219 9.41 -0.16 4.73
CA ALA A 219 8.35 -1.14 4.67
C ALA A 219 7.17 -0.63 5.48
N THR A 220 5.98 -0.70 4.91
CA THR A 220 4.75 -0.23 5.55
C THR A 220 3.74 -1.38 5.63
N ALA A 221 3.02 -1.48 6.74
CA ALA A 221 1.88 -2.37 6.93
C ALA A 221 0.66 -1.55 7.34
N VAL A 222 -0.48 -1.86 6.72
CA VAL A 222 -1.79 -1.36 7.12
C VAL A 222 -2.44 -2.42 7.99
N CYS A 223 -2.73 -2.04 9.23
CA CYS A 223 -3.18 -2.90 10.30
C CYS A 223 -4.58 -2.48 10.74
N LEU A 224 -5.44 -3.47 10.95
CA LEU A 224 -6.77 -3.30 11.51
C LEU A 224 -6.86 -4.00 12.86
N PRO A 225 -7.66 -3.50 13.81
CA PRO A 225 -8.01 -4.26 15.01
C PRO A 225 -8.65 -5.61 14.62
N ALA A 226 -8.22 -6.70 15.24
CA ALA A 226 -8.71 -8.04 14.95
C ALA A 226 -9.99 -8.41 15.71
N GLU A 227 -10.39 -7.59 16.69
CA GLU A 227 -11.53 -7.82 17.58
C GLU A 227 -12.60 -6.77 17.46
#